data_AF-A0A5C7QZE5-F1
#
_entry.id   AF-A0A5C7QZE5-F1
#
_cell.length_a   1.000
_cell.length_b   1.000
_cell.length_c   1.000
_cell.angle_alpha   90.00
_cell.angle_beta   90.00
_cell.angle_gamma   90.00
#
_symmetry.space_group_name_H-M   'P 1'
#
loop_
_entity.id
_entity.type
_entity.pdbx_description
1 polymer ?
#
loop_
_entity_poly.entity_id
_entity_poly.type
_entity_poly.pdbx_seq_one_letter_code
_entity_poly.pdbx_strand_id
1 'polypeptide(L)' 'MTEDRIIAPAATREDEAIEASIRPRRLDEYLGQQPVREQMQIY' A
#
# COMPACT_ATOMS: atom_id res chain seq x y z
N MET A 1 14.00 -23.58 12.50
CA MET A 1 14.58 -23.56 11.14
C MET A 1 14.02 -22.34 10.46
N THR A 2 14.85 -21.44 9.96
CA THR A 2 14.39 -20.25 9.23
C THR A 2 14.06 -20.70 7.82
N GLU A 3 12.78 -20.77 7.47
CA GLU A 3 12.37 -21.03 6.09
C GLU A 3 12.76 -19.85 5.21
N ASP A 4 13.46 -20.12 4.11
CA ASP A 4 13.80 -19.13 3.09
C ASP A 4 12.51 -18.69 2.41
N ARG A 5 12.10 -17.44 2.65
CA ARG A 5 10.93 -16.88 1.98
C ARG A 5 11.30 -16.60 0.53
N ILE A 6 10.60 -17.25 -0.40
CA ILE A 6 10.70 -16.93 -1.82
C ILE A 6 9.99 -15.59 -2.04
N ILE A 7 10.75 -14.53 -2.25
CA ILE A 7 10.24 -13.19 -2.58
C ILE A 7 10.82 -12.74 -3.91
N ALA A 8 9.99 -12.13 -4.75
CA ALA A 8 10.45 -11.48 -5.97
C ALA A 8 11.03 -10.10 -5.63
N PRO A 9 12.15 -9.67 -6.23
CA PRO A 9 12.75 -8.36 -5.96
C PRO A 9 12.00 -7.19 -6.61
N ALA A 10 11.08 -7.47 -7.54
CA ALA A 10 10.32 -6.46 -8.26
C ALA A 10 8.86 -6.89 -8.41
N ALA A 11 7.97 -5.90 -8.51
CA ALA A 11 6.56 -6.09 -8.83
C ALA A 11 6.40 -6.61 -10.26
N THR A 12 5.37 -7.43 -10.46
CA THR A 12 4.91 -7.88 -11.76
C THR A 12 3.87 -6.91 -12.33
N ARG A 13 3.52 -7.07 -13.61
CA ARG A 13 2.43 -6.28 -14.23
C ARG A 13 1.08 -6.53 -13.58
N GLU A 14 0.86 -7.73 -13.04
CA GLU A 14 -0.38 -8.06 -12.33
C GLU A 14 -0.48 -7.28 -11.01
N ASP A 15 0.63 -7.19 -10.28
CA ASP A 15 0.73 -6.40 -9.05
C ASP A 15 0.38 -4.92 -9.31
N GLU A 16 0.91 -4.34 -10.39
CA GLU A 16 0.62 -2.95 -10.78
C GLU A 16 -0.87 -2.73 -11.10
N ALA A 17 -1.48 -3.67 -11.83
CA ALA A 17 -2.89 -3.59 -12.20
C ALA A 17 -3.81 -3.68 -10.96
N ILE A 18 -3.47 -4.55 -10.02
CA ILE A 18 -4.20 -4.69 -8.76
C ILE A 18 -3.99 -3.45 -7.88
N GLU A 19 -2.77 -2.95 -7.75
CA GLU A 19 -2.46 -1.76 -6.96
C GLU A 19 -3.30 -0.55 -7.40
N ALA A 20 -3.42 -0.34 -8.71
CA ALA A 20 -4.25 0.73 -9.26
C ALA A 20 -5.73 0.62 -8.86
N SER A 21 -6.24 -0.60 -8.66
CA SER A 21 -7.63 -0.85 -8.26
C SER A 21 -7.90 -0.61 -6.78
N ILE A 22 -6.89 -0.79 -5.91
CA ILE A 22 -7.02 -0.67 -4.45
C ILE A 22 -6.61 0.70 -3.91
N ARG A 23 -5.97 1.55 -4.74
CA ARG A 23 -5.48 2.86 -4.32
C ARG A 23 -6.65 3.76 -3.88
N PRO A 24 -6.64 4.26 -2.62
CA PRO A 24 -7.66 5.20 -2.13
C PRO A 24 -7.69 6.46 -2.98
N ARG A 25 -8.88 6.96 -3.33
CA ARG A 25 -9.03 8.20 -4.11
C ARG A 25 -9.04 9.42 -3.21
N ARG A 26 -9.47 9.23 -1.97
CA ARG A 26 -9.55 10.26 -0.95
C ARG A 26 -8.80 9.83 0.30
N LEU A 27 -8.33 10.82 1.04
CA LEU A 27 -7.53 10.58 2.24
C LEU A 27 -8.34 9.90 3.36
N ASP A 28 -9.66 10.11 3.42
CA ASP A 28 -10.57 9.42 4.35
C ASP A 28 -10.68 7.92 4.09
N GLU A 29 -10.45 7.47 2.86
CA GLU A 29 -10.44 6.06 2.44
C GLU A 29 -9.09 5.37 2.74
N TYR A 30 -8.07 6.11 3.17
CA TYR A 30 -6.74 5.57 3.46
C TYR A 30 -6.74 4.68 4.70
N LEU A 31 -6.49 3.37 4.48
CA LEU A 31 -6.34 2.37 5.54
C LEU A 31 -4.86 2.24 5.93
N GLY A 32 -4.34 3.24 6.65
CA GLY A 32 -3.00 3.22 7.22
C GLY A 32 -3.00 3.75 8.64
N GLN A 33 -1.84 4.23 9.09
CA GLN A 33 -1.71 4.74 10.45
C GLN A 33 -2.54 6.02 10.63
N GLN A 34 -3.41 6.04 11.64
CA GLN A 34 -4.25 7.20 11.95
C GLN A 34 -3.47 8.52 12.07
N PRO A 35 -2.31 8.59 12.76
CA PRO A 35 -1.55 9.83 12.88
C PRO A 35 -1.07 10.41 11.54
N VAL A 36 -0.72 9.53 10.59
CA VAL A 36 -0.24 9.95 9.25
C VAL A 36 -1.38 10.56 8.45
N ARG A 37 -2.56 9.93 8.50
CA ARG A 37 -3.77 10.44 7.84
C ARG A 37 -4.16 11.82 8.38
N GLU A 38 -4.10 11.99 9.70
CA GLU A 38 -4.38 13.27 10.37
C GLU A 38 -3.38 14.35 9.96
N GLN A 39 -2.07 14.04 9.92
CA GLN A 39 -1.06 14.99 9.46
C GLN A 39 -1.27 15.43 8.00
N MET A 40 -1.69 14.51 7.13
CA MET A 40 -1.97 14.80 5.72
C MET A 40 -3.25 15.60 5.48
N GLN A 41 -4.21 15.58 6.41
CA GLN A 41 -5.45 16.39 6.32
C GLN A 41 -5.22 17.88 6.59
N ILE A 42 -4.08 18.25 7.19
CA ILE A 42 -3.81 19.59 7.71
C ILE A 42 -3.18 20.52 6.64
N TYR A 43 -2.96 20.03 5.41
CA TYR A 43 -2.45 20.82 4.27
C TYR A 43 -3.47 20.96 3.13
#